data_AF-A0A5Q4ZX15-F1
#
_entry.id   AF-A0A5Q4ZX15-F1
#
_cell.length_a   1.000
_cell.length_b   1.000
_cell.length_c   1.000
_cell.angle_alpha   90.00
_cell.angle_beta   90.00
_cell.angle_gamma   90.00
#
_symmetry.space_group_name_H-M   'P 1'
#
loop_
_entity.id
_entity.type
_entity.pdbx_description
1 polymer ?
#
loop_
_entity_poly.entity_id
_entity_poly.type
_entity_poly.pdbx_seq_one_letter_code
_entity_poly.pdbx_strand_id
1 'polypeptide(L)'
;MAKIKDVNNFKCKVFEPKTAEMSHKELKEMLKQLYEYYPFILSSEGDKTPYDTGSDYSKQWFQCYDHLLMLIDMQKQESKFHISIWISILALTVSVVGMIIRFSTNS
;
A
#
# COMPACT_ATOMS: atom_id res chain seq x y z
N MET A 1 20.76 11.77 10.31
CA MET A 1 20.84 11.35 8.90
C MET A 1 20.88 9.82 8.90
N ALA A 2 19.98 9.15 8.18
CA ALA A 2 20.01 7.70 8.09
C ALA A 2 21.32 7.23 7.43
N LYS A 3 21.89 6.10 7.87
CA LYS A 3 23.10 5.57 7.23
C LYS A 3 22.73 5.06 5.85
N ILE A 4 23.61 5.27 4.85
CA ILE A 4 23.40 4.82 3.47
C ILE A 4 23.08 3.32 3.42
N LYS A 5 23.70 2.51 4.29
CA LYS A 5 23.42 1.07 4.43
C LYS A 5 21.96 0.79 4.78
N ASP A 6 21.38 1.57 5.69
CA ASP A 6 19.99 1.37 6.15
C ASP A 6 19.01 1.73 5.04
N VAL A 7 19.30 2.82 4.31
CA VAL A 7 18.51 3.21 3.12
C VAL A 7 18.57 2.13 2.04
N ASN A 8 19.74 1.58 1.74
CA ASN A 8 19.89 0.55 0.71
C ASN A 8 19.18 -0.76 1.10
N ASN A 9 19.27 -1.17 2.37
CA ASN A 9 18.52 -2.32 2.87
C ASN A 9 17.01 -2.08 2.77
N PHE A 10 16.55 -0.88 3.10
CA PHE A 10 15.14 -0.51 2.96
C PHE A 10 14.68 -0.57 1.50
N LYS A 11 15.46 -0.02 0.57
CA LYS A 11 15.19 -0.10 -0.87
C LYS A 11 15.02 -1.55 -1.33
N CYS A 12 15.93 -2.44 -0.95
CA CYS A 12 15.79 -3.86 -1.28
C CYS A 12 14.50 -4.45 -0.72
N LYS A 13 14.20 -4.17 0.55
CA LYS A 13 12.99 -4.66 1.23
C LYS A 13 11.71 -4.22 0.50
N VAL A 14 11.63 -2.98 0.00
CA VAL A 14 10.45 -2.46 -0.71
C VAL A 14 10.08 -3.33 -1.92
N PHE A 15 11.08 -3.87 -2.63
CA PHE A 15 10.86 -4.70 -3.83
C PHE A 15 10.89 -6.20 -3.55
N GLU A 16 11.01 -6.62 -2.29
CA GLU A 16 10.89 -8.04 -1.95
C GLU A 16 9.45 -8.53 -2.18
N PRO A 17 9.24 -9.73 -2.72
CA PRO A 17 7.91 -10.29 -2.94
C PRO A 17 7.04 -10.31 -1.67
N LYS A 18 7.68 -10.55 -0.52
CA LYS A 18 7.03 -10.55 0.80
C LYS A 18 6.39 -9.22 1.16
N THR A 19 6.86 -8.11 0.59
CA THR A 19 6.29 -6.79 0.82
C THR A 19 4.93 -6.63 0.13
N ALA A 20 4.68 -7.35 -0.97
CA ALA A 20 3.36 -7.35 -1.60
C ALA A 20 2.28 -8.05 -0.75
N GLU A 21 2.70 -8.98 0.13
CA GLU A 21 1.83 -9.71 1.05
C GLU A 21 1.57 -8.95 2.37
N MET A 22 2.21 -7.80 2.57
CA MET A 22 2.04 -6.99 3.78
C MET A 22 0.67 -6.34 3.83
N SER A 23 0.18 -6.15 5.07
CA SER A 23 -1.07 -5.46 5.29
C SER A 23 -0.99 -3.98 4.88
N HIS A 24 -2.15 -3.39 4.59
CA HIS A 24 -2.26 -1.96 4.26
C HIS A 24 -1.65 -1.06 5.36
N LYS A 25 -1.68 -1.47 6.63
CA LYS A 25 -1.08 -0.72 7.74
C LYS A 25 0.45 -0.78 7.69
N GLU A 26 1.02 -1.96 7.48
CA GLU A 26 2.47 -2.15 7.38
C GLU A 26 3.06 -1.40 6.18
N LEU A 27 2.37 -1.43 5.03
CA LEU A 27 2.78 -0.66 3.86
C LEU A 27 2.78 0.85 4.11
N LYS A 28 1.82 1.37 4.89
CA LYS A 28 1.80 2.77 5.32
C LYS A 28 2.94 3.11 6.28
N GLU A 29 3.31 2.20 7.16
CA GLU A 29 4.46 2.37 8.05
C GLU A 29 5.76 2.40 7.26
N MET A 30 5.91 1.54 6.24
CA MET A 30 7.04 1.59 5.32
C MET A 30 7.08 2.91 4.53
N LEU A 31 5.93 3.40 4.05
CA LEU A 31 5.85 4.70 3.38
C LEU A 31 6.33 5.84 4.31
N LYS A 32 5.95 5.79 5.58
CA LYS A 32 6.41 6.75 6.59
C LYS A 32 7.94 6.68 6.78
N GLN A 33 8.50 5.47 6.85
CA GLN A 33 9.95 5.26 6.94
C GLN A 33 10.68 5.79 5.68
N LEU A 34 10.12 5.61 4.49
CA LEU A 34 10.69 6.13 3.25
C LEU A 34 10.81 7.66 3.26
N TYR A 35 9.84 8.38 3.86
CA TYR A 35 9.92 9.84 4.02
C TYR A 35 11.06 10.28 4.93
N GLU A 36 11.46 9.47 5.92
CA GLU A 36 12.63 9.77 6.75
C GLU A 36 13.94 9.67 5.95
N TYR A 37 13.93 8.91 4.84
CA TYR A 37 15.04 8.76 3.91
C TYR A 37 14.98 9.72 2.72
N TYR A 38 14.11 10.74 2.79
CA TYR A 38 13.96 11.71 1.71
C TYR A 38 15.31 12.31 1.31
N PRO A 39 15.66 12.30 0.01
CA PRO A 39 16.92 12.84 -0.47
C PRO A 39 16.93 14.37 -0.34
N PHE A 40 17.71 14.90 0.61
CA PHE A 40 18.00 16.32 0.72
C PHE A 40 19.51 16.61 0.84
N ILE A 41 19.94 17.74 0.28
CA ILE A 41 21.22 18.38 0.57
C ILE A 41 20.99 19.54 1.54
N LEU A 42 22.03 19.92 2.29
CA LEU A 42 22.01 21.13 3.11
C LEU A 42 22.57 22.28 2.28
N SER A 43 21.85 23.39 2.21
CA SER A 43 22.34 24.63 1.63
C SER A 43 23.49 25.19 2.48
N SER A 44 24.22 26.16 1.94
CA SER A 44 25.23 26.92 2.70
C SER A 44 24.67 27.63 3.94
N GLU A 45 23.35 27.84 3.99
CA GLU A 45 22.62 28.47 5.10
C GLU A 45 22.02 27.44 6.07
N GLY A 46 22.20 26.14 5.80
CA GLY A 46 21.69 25.05 6.63
C GLY A 46 20.27 24.60 6.26
N ASP A 47 19.65 25.19 5.24
CA ASP A 47 18.33 24.80 4.77
C ASP A 47 18.36 23.47 4.02
N LYS A 48 17.26 22.70 4.10
CA LYS A 48 17.11 21.47 3.32
C LYS A 48 16.66 21.79 1.92
N THR A 49 17.48 21.45 0.92
CA THR A 49 17.08 21.51 -0.49
C THR A 49 17.01 20.10 -1.07
N PRO A 50 16.06 19.81 -1.97
CA PRO A 50 15.98 18.50 -2.60
C PRO A 50 17.22 18.24 -3.45
N TYR A 51 17.62 16.97 -3.55
CA TYR A 51 18.63 16.58 -4.55
C TYR A 51 18.13 16.92 -5.95
N ASP A 52 19.07 17.26 -6.83
CA ASP A 52 18.76 17.48 -8.23
C ASP A 52 18.05 16.26 -8.82
N THR A 53 17.02 16.52 -9.63
CA THR A 53 16.11 15.52 -10.21
C THR A 53 16.83 14.50 -11.08
N GLY A 54 18.03 14.84 -11.57
CA GLY A 54 18.89 13.95 -12.34
C GLY A 54 19.66 12.92 -11.53
N SER A 55 19.75 13.04 -10.20
CA SER A 55 20.58 12.16 -9.38
C SER A 55 19.97 10.74 -9.26
N ASP A 56 20.82 9.72 -9.34
CA ASP A 56 20.40 8.31 -9.24
C ASP A 56 19.73 8.01 -7.88
N TYR A 57 20.13 8.73 -6.84
CA TYR A 57 19.56 8.57 -5.51
C TYR A 57 18.11 9.08 -5.42
N SER A 58 17.80 10.26 -6.00
CA SER A 58 16.42 10.75 -6.10
C SER A 58 15.54 9.83 -6.92
N LYS A 59 16.03 9.35 -8.07
CA LYS A 59 15.28 8.42 -8.94
C LYS A 59 14.90 7.14 -8.21
N GLN A 60 15.85 6.52 -7.50
CA GLN A 60 15.59 5.31 -6.74
C GLN A 60 14.61 5.53 -5.59
N TRP A 61 14.65 6.70 -4.95
CA TRP A 61 13.67 7.06 -3.91
C TRP A 61 12.26 7.15 -4.49
N PHE A 62 12.08 7.83 -5.63
CA PHE A 62 10.78 7.91 -6.32
C PHE A 62 10.27 6.54 -6.77
N GLN A 63 11.14 5.68 -7.28
CA GLN A 63 10.76 4.29 -7.62
C GLN A 63 10.24 3.52 -6.41
N CYS A 64 10.88 3.66 -5.24
CA CYS A 64 10.38 3.03 -4.01
C CYS A 64 9.03 3.61 -3.58
N TYR A 65 8.87 4.93 -3.72
CA TYR A 65 7.64 5.64 -3.39
C TYR A 65 6.47 5.15 -4.27
N ASP A 66 6.65 5.15 -5.58
CA ASP A 66 5.65 4.71 -6.54
C ASP A 66 5.28 3.23 -6.34
N HIS A 67 6.28 2.38 -6.07
CA HIS A 67 6.03 0.97 -5.80
C HIS A 67 5.20 0.76 -4.53
N LEU A 68 5.53 1.45 -3.43
CA LEU A 68 4.75 1.38 -2.19
C LEU A 68 3.32 1.89 -2.39
N LEU A 69 3.13 2.99 -3.13
CA LEU A 69 1.79 3.49 -3.45
C LEU A 69 0.97 2.50 -4.26
N MET A 70 1.59 1.85 -5.25
CA MET A 70 0.96 0.79 -6.04
C MET A 70 0.51 -0.36 -5.15
N LEU A 71 1.37 -0.86 -4.25
CA LEU A 71 1.02 -1.94 -3.32
C LEU A 71 -0.12 -1.55 -2.36
N ILE A 72 -0.11 -0.31 -1.85
CA ILE A 72 -1.18 0.22 -1.00
C ILE A 72 -2.51 0.25 -1.74
N ASP A 73 -2.51 0.68 -3.01
CA ASP A 73 -3.72 0.72 -3.82
C ASP A 73 -4.22 -0.69 -4.16
N MET A 74 -3.34 -1.62 -4.51
CA MET A 74 -3.69 -3.03 -4.70
C MET A 74 -4.37 -3.62 -3.46
N GLN A 75 -3.78 -3.46 -2.28
CA GLN A 75 -4.37 -3.92 -1.01
C GLN A 75 -5.74 -3.27 -0.72
N LYS A 76 -5.91 -2.00 -1.09
CA LYS A 76 -7.21 -1.30 -0.97
C LYS A 76 -8.25 -1.88 -1.93
N GLN A 77 -7.86 -2.22 -3.15
CA GLN A 77 -8.74 -2.81 -4.15
C GLN A 77 -9.15 -4.23 -3.75
N GLU A 78 -8.22 -5.05 -3.26
CA GLU A 78 -8.51 -6.39 -2.73
C GLU A 78 -9.52 -6.34 -1.59
N SER A 79 -9.35 -5.44 -0.62
CA SER A 79 -10.30 -5.27 0.48
C SER A 79 -11.71 -4.91 -0.02
N LYS A 80 -11.83 -3.99 -0.99
CA LYS A 80 -13.12 -3.66 -1.61
C LYS A 80 -13.74 -4.85 -2.33
N PHE A 81 -12.93 -5.62 -3.04
CA PHE A 81 -13.38 -6.81 -3.76
C PHE A 81 -13.92 -7.87 -2.79
N HIS A 82 -13.21 -8.13 -1.69
CA HIS A 82 -13.68 -9.01 -0.63
C HIS A 82 -15.02 -8.56 -0.03
N ILE A 83 -15.18 -7.27 0.25
CA ILE A 83 -16.45 -6.71 0.74
C ILE A 83 -17.58 -6.95 -0.27
N SER A 84 -17.31 -6.71 -1.56
CA SER A 84 -18.30 -6.94 -2.63
C SER A 84 -18.73 -8.41 -2.72
N ILE A 85 -17.79 -9.34 -2.56
CA ILE A 85 -18.09 -10.78 -2.52
C ILE A 85 -19.00 -11.09 -1.33
N TRP A 86 -18.67 -10.59 -0.15
CA TRP A 86 -19.48 -10.84 1.06
C TRP A 86 -20.90 -10.31 0.93
N ILE A 87 -21.08 -9.11 0.35
CA ILE A 87 -22.41 -8.55 0.06
C ILE A 87 -23.18 -9.46 -0.92
N SER A 88 -22.49 -9.97 -1.95
CA SER A 88 -23.12 -10.86 -2.93
C SER A 88 -23.58 -12.18 -2.31
N ILE A 89 -22.76 -12.77 -1.43
CA ILE A 89 -23.12 -13.97 -0.66
C ILE A 89 -24.35 -13.70 0.21
N LEU A 90 -24.40 -12.56 0.91
CA LEU A 90 -25.54 -12.17 1.74
C LEU A 90 -26.83 -12.00 0.91
N ALA A 91 -26.74 -11.39 -0.27
CA ALA A 91 -27.89 -11.22 -1.15
C ALA A 91 -28.46 -12.57 -1.63
N LEU A 92 -27.58 -13.53 -1.94
CA LEU A 92 -27.98 -14.88 -2.32
C LEU A 92 -28.67 -15.62 -1.17
N THR A 93 -28.14 -15.55 0.05
CA THR A 93 -28.74 -16.23 1.20
C THR A 93 -30.12 -15.67 1.53
N VAL A 94 -30.29 -14.33 1.51
CA VAL A 94 -31.60 -13.68 1.70
C VAL A 94 -32.59 -14.11 0.61
N SER A 95 -32.15 -14.21 -0.64
CA SER A 95 -32.99 -14.65 -1.76
C SER A 95 -33.48 -16.09 -1.58
N VAL A 96 -32.59 -17.00 -1.17
CA VAL A 96 -32.94 -18.40 -0.90
C VAL A 96 -33.90 -18.52 0.28
N VAL A 97 -33.63 -17.83 1.39
CA VAL A 97 -34.51 -17.85 2.57
C VAL A 97 -35.89 -17.28 2.24
N GLY A 98 -35.95 -16.16 1.51
CA GLY A 98 -37.22 -15.57 1.08
C GLY A 98 -38.04 -16.50 0.19
N MET A 99 -37.38 -17.28 -0.67
CA MET A 99 -38.04 -18.32 -1.48
C MET A 99 -38.60 -19.44 -0.60
N ILE A 100 -37.83 -19.96 0.35
CA ILE A 100 -38.27 -21.01 1.28
C ILE A 100 -39.48 -20.56 2.10
N ILE A 101 -39.44 -19.33 2.65
CA ILE A 101 -40.55 -18.76 3.43
C ILE A 101 -41.82 -18.64 2.56
N ARG A 102 -41.68 -18.15 1.32
CA ARG A 102 -42.80 -18.05 0.37
C ARG A 102 -43.42 -19.41 0.07
N PHE A 103 -42.60 -20.44 -0.19
CA PHE A 103 -43.11 -21.79 -0.43
C PHE A 103 -43.81 -22.36 0.80
N SER A 104 -43.26 -22.14 2.00
CA SER A 104 -43.84 -22.62 3.26
C SER A 104 -45.16 -21.92 3.63
N THR A 105 -45.34 -20.65 3.24
CA THR A 105 -46.56 -19.88 3.54
C THR A 105 -47.68 -20.11 2.52
N ASN A 106 -47.34 -20.53 1.30
CA ASN A 106 -48.30 -20.83 0.23
C ASN A 106 -48.68 -22.31 0.13
N SER A 107 -48.12 -23.18 0.97
CA SER A 107 -48.47 -24.60 1.10
C SER A 107 -49.33 -24.86 2.32
#